data_AF-A0AA40THI2-F1
#
_entry.id   AF-A0AA40THI2-F1
#
_cell.length_a   1.000
_cell.length_b   1.000
_cell.length_c   1.000
_cell.angle_alpha   90.00
_cell.angle_beta   90.00
_cell.angle_gamma   90.00
#
_symmetry.space_group_name_H-M   'P 1'
#
loop_
_entity.id
_entity.type
_entity.pdbx_description
1 polymer ?
#
loop_
_entity_poly.entity_id
_entity_poly.type
_entity_poly.pdbx_seq_one_letter_code
_entity_poly.pdbx_strand_id
1 'polypeptide(L)'
;MNNKGSSLTPAQALDKLDALYEQSVKALRSAIGKYIETGTLPDVIARHNGLFVYPSLCVTWDGIATNPPKTRAYGRFTHAGSYTTTITRPSLFRPYLEEQLTLLYQDYDAHIS
;
A
#
# COMPACT_ATOMS: atom_id res chain seq x y z
N MET A 1 24.86 0.72 1.13
CA MET A 1 24.30 1.91 0.44
C MET A 1 22.79 1.76 0.45
N ASN A 2 22.11 2.30 1.47
CA ASN A 2 20.66 2.16 1.60
C ASN A 2 19.99 3.14 0.64
N ASN A 3 19.36 2.60 -0.40
CA ASN A 3 18.38 3.31 -1.23
C ASN A 3 17.20 3.68 -0.32
N LYS A 4 17.31 4.78 0.44
CA LYS A 4 16.13 5.47 0.96
C LYS A 4 15.46 6.12 -0.25
N GLY A 5 14.78 5.31 -1.07
CA GLY A 5 13.77 5.83 -2.00
C GLY A 5 12.82 6.71 -1.19
N SER A 6 12.29 7.79 -1.77
CA SER A 6 11.46 8.76 -1.07
C SER A 6 10.42 8.05 -0.18
N SER A 7 10.53 8.21 1.15
CA SER A 7 9.51 7.72 2.08
C SER A 7 8.23 8.54 1.85
N LEU A 8 7.09 7.87 1.75
CA LEU A 8 5.80 8.54 1.68
C LEU A 8 5.34 8.92 3.09
N THR A 9 4.65 10.05 3.22
CA THR A 9 3.84 10.30 4.42
C THR A 9 2.62 9.37 4.44
N PRO A 10 1.97 9.15 5.60
CA PRO A 10 0.73 8.39 5.67
C PRO A 10 -0.32 8.86 4.66
N ALA A 11 -0.56 10.17 4.56
CA ALA A 11 -1.51 10.74 3.60
C ALA A 11 -1.13 10.43 2.14
N GLN A 12 0.14 10.61 1.77
CA GLN A 12 0.63 10.31 0.43
C GLN A 12 0.52 8.83 0.08
N ALA A 13 0.78 7.94 1.04
CA ALA A 13 0.61 6.51 0.87
C ALA A 13 -0.87 6.16 0.61
N LEU A 14 -1.80 6.72 1.38
CA LEU A 14 -3.24 6.49 1.20
C LEU A 14 -3.74 6.97 -0.16
N ASP A 15 -3.34 8.17 -0.58
CA ASP A 15 -3.73 8.72 -1.88
C ASP A 15 -3.22 7.85 -3.04
N LYS A 16 -2.00 7.31 -2.92
CA LYS A 16 -1.42 6.39 -3.90
C LYS A 16 -2.12 5.03 -3.90
N LEU A 17 -2.47 4.49 -2.73
CA LEU A 17 -3.25 3.26 -2.62
C LEU A 17 -4.63 3.42 -3.27
N ASP A 18 -5.32 4.52 -2.99
CA ASP A 18 -6.61 4.87 -3.62
C ASP A 18 -6.48 4.94 -5.14
N ALA A 19 -5.49 5.68 -5.66
CA ALA A 19 -5.29 5.84 -7.10
C ALA A 19 -5.03 4.50 -7.81
N LEU A 20 -4.13 3.67 -7.27
CA LEU A 20 -3.79 2.37 -7.85
C LEU A 20 -4.97 1.38 -7.78
N TYR A 21 -5.70 1.35 -6.66
CA TYR A 21 -6.87 0.50 -6.51
C TYR A 21 -7.97 0.85 -7.51
N GLU A 22 -8.32 2.13 -7.61
CA GLU A 22 -9.37 2.59 -8.54
C GLU A 22 -8.95 2.38 -10.00
N GLN A 23 -7.66 2.57 -10.32
CA GLN A 23 -7.13 2.26 -11.65
C GLN A 23 -7.36 0.78 -12.00
N SER A 24 -6.98 -0.15 -11.12
CA SER A 24 -7.11 -1.58 -11.40
C SER A 24 -8.56 -2.06 -11.43
N VAL A 25 -9.42 -1.55 -10.55
CA VAL A 25 -10.87 -1.86 -10.57
C VAL A 25 -11.52 -1.34 -11.84
N LYS A 26 -11.24 -0.10 -12.24
CA LYS A 26 -11.75 0.48 -13.48
C LYS A 26 -11.28 -0.30 -14.71
N ALA A 27 -9.99 -0.64 -14.76
CA ALA A 27 -9.42 -1.44 -15.83
C ALA A 27 -10.10 -2.80 -15.95
N LEU A 28 -10.30 -3.49 -14.82
CA LEU A 28 -10.94 -4.81 -14.80
C LEU A 28 -12.41 -4.74 -15.26
N ARG A 29 -13.18 -3.76 -14.76
CA ARG A 29 -14.57 -3.55 -15.20
C ARG A 29 -14.66 -3.25 -16.70
N SER A 30 -13.78 -2.40 -17.21
CA SER A 30 -13.73 -2.10 -18.64
C SER A 30 -13.38 -3.34 -19.47
N ALA A 31 -12.45 -4.17 -19.01
CA ALA A 31 -12.06 -5.39 -19.68
C ALA A 31 -13.20 -6.42 -19.72
N ILE A 32 -13.95 -6.58 -18.62
CA ILE A 32 -15.15 -7.41 -18.56
C ILE A 32 -16.21 -6.89 -19.55
N GLY A 33 -16.46 -5.58 -19.58
CA GLY A 33 -17.40 -4.96 -20.52
C GLY A 33 -17.05 -5.25 -21.98
N LYS A 34 -15.77 -5.06 -22.36
CA LYS A 34 -15.28 -5.37 -23.72
C LYS A 34 -15.45 -6.83 -24.10
N TYR A 35 -15.21 -7.74 -23.15
CA TYR A 35 -15.42 -9.17 -23.38
C TYR A 35 -16.89 -9.50 -23.59
N ILE A 36 -17.80 -8.92 -22.81
CA ILE A 36 -19.25 -9.12 -22.97
C ILE A 36 -19.73 -8.59 -24.33
N GLU A 37 -19.29 -7.40 -24.74
CA GLU A 37 -19.76 -6.75 -25.96
C GLU A 37 -19.21 -7.38 -27.25
N THR A 38 -17.93 -7.76 -27.24
CA THR A 38 -17.20 -8.10 -28.48
C THR A 38 -16.35 -9.37 -28.39
N GLY A 39 -16.31 -10.04 -27.24
CA GLY A 39 -15.44 -11.19 -27.00
C GLY A 39 -13.94 -10.84 -26.89
N THR A 40 -13.59 -9.55 -26.83
CA THR A 40 -12.20 -9.08 -26.79
C THR A 40 -11.54 -9.50 -25.47
N LEU A 41 -10.42 -10.22 -25.55
CA LEU A 41 -9.63 -10.61 -24.38
C LEU A 41 -8.66 -9.49 -23.95
N PRO A 42 -8.36 -9.35 -22.65
CA PRO A 42 -7.37 -8.39 -22.18
C PRO A 42 -5.96 -8.78 -22.63
N ASP A 43 -5.13 -7.77 -22.91
CA ASP A 43 -3.72 -7.97 -23.24
C ASP A 43 -2.95 -8.62 -22.06
N VAL A 44 -2.17 -9.66 -22.38
CA VAL A 44 -1.40 -10.44 -21.41
C VAL A 44 -0.24 -9.61 -20.84
N ILE A 45 0.39 -8.76 -21.65
CA ILE A 45 1.51 -7.92 -21.21
C ILE A 45 1.01 -6.87 -20.21
N ALA A 46 -0.11 -6.21 -20.50
CA ALA A 46 -0.73 -5.27 -19.58
C ALA A 46 -1.09 -5.92 -18.24
N ARG A 47 -1.63 -7.15 -18.26
CA ARG A 47 -1.91 -7.91 -17.03
C ARG A 47 -0.65 -8.19 -16.22
N HIS A 48 0.42 -8.62 -16.86
CA HIS A 48 1.72 -8.86 -16.22
C HIS A 48 2.28 -7.56 -15.59
N ASN A 49 2.03 -6.41 -16.24
CA ASN A 49 2.45 -5.09 -15.76
C ASN A 49 1.52 -4.49 -14.70
N GLY A 50 0.60 -5.27 -14.12
CA GLY A 50 -0.21 -4.82 -12.98
C GLY A 50 -1.60 -4.27 -13.33
N LEU A 51 -2.13 -4.50 -14.54
CA LEU A 51 -3.42 -3.91 -14.94
C LEU A 51 -4.58 -4.22 -13.98
N PHE A 52 -4.61 -5.41 -13.38
CA PHE A 52 -5.70 -5.88 -12.51
C PHE A 52 -5.24 -6.24 -11.09
N VAL A 53 -4.10 -5.72 -10.65
CA VAL A 53 -3.51 -6.11 -9.34
C VAL A 53 -3.99 -5.21 -8.21
N TYR A 54 -3.95 -5.71 -6.99
CA TYR A 54 -4.10 -4.87 -5.81
C TYR A 54 -2.86 -4.00 -5.61
N PRO A 55 -3.01 -2.78 -5.07
CA PRO A 55 -1.85 -2.06 -4.57
C PRO A 55 -1.19 -2.81 -3.41
N SER A 56 0.12 -2.68 -3.30
CA SER A 56 0.92 -3.20 -2.19
C SER A 56 1.36 -2.05 -1.30
N LEU A 57 1.23 -2.22 0.01
CA LEU A 57 1.75 -1.31 1.03
C LEU A 57 2.96 -1.96 1.69
N CYS A 58 4.08 -1.24 1.77
CA CYS A 58 5.26 -1.71 2.48
C CYS A 58 5.71 -0.67 3.51
N VAL A 59 5.96 -1.13 4.74
CA VAL A 59 6.51 -0.34 5.84
C VAL A 59 7.82 -0.97 6.30
N THR A 60 8.90 -0.20 6.30
CA THR A 60 10.25 -0.67 6.68
C THR A 60 10.76 0.10 7.88
N TRP A 61 11.30 -0.61 8.87
CA TRP A 61 11.94 -0.03 10.05
C TRP A 61 13.37 -0.55 10.19
N ASP A 62 14.32 0.35 10.48
CA ASP A 62 15.75 0.05 10.57
C ASP A 62 16.19 -0.48 11.95
N GLY A 63 15.28 -0.50 12.93
CA GLY A 63 15.55 -0.96 14.29
C GLY A 63 15.98 0.14 15.25
N ILE A 64 16.11 1.38 14.79
CA ILE A 64 16.54 2.52 15.59
C ILE A 64 15.32 3.38 15.91
N ALA A 65 14.99 3.49 17.20
CA ALA A 65 13.98 4.41 17.71
C ALA A 65 14.45 4.96 19.06
N THR A 66 14.38 6.27 19.25
CA THR A 66 14.89 6.94 20.47
C THR A 66 14.13 6.50 21.73
N ASN A 67 12.82 6.33 21.64
CA ASN A 67 12.01 5.81 22.74
C ASN A 67 10.74 5.11 22.22
N PRO A 68 10.86 3.88 21.69
CA PRO A 68 9.72 3.19 21.08
C PRO A 68 8.64 2.86 22.13
N PRO A 69 7.34 2.99 21.81
CA PRO A 69 6.26 2.62 22.72
C PRO A 69 6.34 1.15 23.14
N LYS A 70 6.66 0.88 24.41
CA LYS A 70 6.79 -0.49 24.95
C LYS A 70 5.49 -1.08 25.49
N THR A 71 4.51 -0.23 25.83
CA THR A 71 3.27 -0.63 26.52
C THR A 71 2.04 -0.65 25.62
N ARG A 72 2.09 0.00 24.44
CA ARG A 72 0.98 -0.03 23.48
C ARG A 72 0.74 -1.48 23.01
N ALA A 73 -0.52 -1.87 22.84
CA ALA A 73 -0.88 -3.24 22.44
C ALA A 73 -0.67 -3.49 20.93
N TYR A 74 -0.79 -2.46 20.10
CA TYR A 74 -0.68 -2.50 18.64
C TYR A 74 0.20 -1.35 18.11
N GLY A 75 0.45 -1.32 16.80
CA GLY A 75 1.27 -0.28 16.16
C GLY A 75 2.72 -0.33 16.63
N ARG A 76 3.30 -1.54 16.68
CA ARG A 76 4.65 -1.80 17.20
C ARG A 76 5.42 -2.70 16.27
N PHE A 77 6.74 -2.49 16.22
CA PHE A 77 7.67 -3.42 15.61
C PHE A 77 8.32 -4.33 16.66
N THR A 78 8.37 -5.63 16.37
CA THR A 78 9.10 -6.61 17.18
C THR A 78 10.58 -6.66 16.77
N HIS A 79 10.86 -6.52 15.47
CA HIS A 79 12.20 -6.56 14.90
C HIS A 79 12.33 -5.56 13.75
N ALA A 80 13.56 -5.15 13.42
CA ALA A 80 13.83 -4.41 12.20
C ALA A 80 13.48 -5.25 10.96
N GLY A 81 13.06 -4.59 9.88
CA GLY A 81 12.72 -5.27 8.62
C GLY A 81 11.62 -4.55 7.84
N SER A 82 11.21 -5.20 6.75
CA SER A 82 10.14 -4.74 5.86
C SER A 82 8.88 -5.60 6.03
N TYR A 83 7.76 -4.93 6.25
CA TYR A 83 6.44 -5.52 6.47
C TYR A 83 5.54 -5.09 5.33
N THR A 84 5.04 -6.05 4.55
CA THR A 84 4.24 -5.75 3.36
C THR A 84 2.92 -6.51 3.37
N THR A 85 1.89 -5.90 2.82
CA THR A 85 0.59 -6.52 2.60
C THR A 85 -0.09 -5.90 1.39
N THR A 86 -0.93 -6.68 0.70
CA THR A 86 -1.80 -6.15 -0.35
C THR A 86 -3.01 -5.46 0.29
N ILE A 87 -3.46 -4.36 -0.33
CA ILE A 87 -4.56 -3.54 0.17
C ILE A 87 -5.73 -3.56 -0.81
N THR A 88 -6.94 -3.69 -0.26
CA THR A 88 -8.21 -3.53 -0.99
C THR A 88 -9.05 -2.47 -0.30
N ARG A 89 -9.93 -1.80 -1.06
CA ARG A 89 -10.84 -0.75 -0.56
C ARG A 89 -10.14 0.31 0.31
N PRO A 90 -9.04 0.93 -0.15
CA PRO A 90 -8.31 1.95 0.62
C PRO A 90 -9.21 3.08 1.13
N SER A 91 -10.18 3.55 0.35
CA SER A 91 -11.14 4.58 0.80
C SER A 91 -12.03 4.13 1.96
N LEU A 92 -12.40 2.85 2.03
CA LEU A 92 -13.19 2.29 3.14
C LEU A 92 -12.34 2.21 4.42
N PHE A 93 -11.10 1.75 4.28
CA PHE A 93 -10.16 1.59 5.40
C PHE A 93 -9.35 2.84 5.70
N ARG A 94 -9.63 3.98 5.04
CA ARG A 94 -8.82 5.20 5.16
C ARG A 94 -8.60 5.62 6.61
N PRO A 95 -9.62 5.70 7.49
CA PRO A 95 -9.40 6.06 8.90
C PRO A 95 -8.46 5.09 9.62
N TYR A 96 -8.64 3.79 9.37
CA TYR A 96 -7.81 2.74 9.99
C TYR A 96 -6.36 2.81 9.50
N LEU A 97 -6.16 2.87 8.19
CA LEU A 97 -4.83 2.90 7.59
C LEU A 97 -4.09 4.19 7.96
N GLU A 98 -4.79 5.33 8.02
CA GLU A 98 -4.23 6.60 8.47
C GLU A 98 -3.74 6.53 9.91
N GLU A 99 -4.56 6.00 10.83
CA GLU A 99 -4.17 5.81 12.22
C GLU A 99 -2.92 4.91 12.30
N GLN A 100 -2.99 3.70 11.74
CA GLN A 100 -1.92 2.72 11.89
C GLN A 100 -0.60 3.20 11.26
N LEU A 101 -0.65 3.78 10.05
CA LEU A 101 0.55 4.31 9.40
C LEU A 101 1.11 5.51 10.14
N THR A 102 0.27 6.38 10.70
CA THR A 102 0.72 7.53 11.49
C THR A 102 1.46 7.09 12.75
N LEU A 103 0.97 6.07 13.47
CA LEU A 103 1.67 5.53 14.64
C LEU A 103 3.06 5.00 14.27
N LEU A 104 3.16 4.21 13.19
CA LEU A 104 4.44 3.64 12.76
C LEU A 104 5.40 4.72 12.23
N TYR A 105 4.87 5.72 11.52
CA TYR A 105 5.65 6.82 10.97
C TYR A 105 6.22 7.73 12.07
N GLN A 106 5.38 8.15 13.02
CA GLN A 106 5.79 9.10 14.06
C GLN A 106 6.65 8.47 15.15
N ASP A 107 6.30 7.26 15.61
CA ASP A 107 6.97 6.65 16.77
C ASP A 107 8.28 5.92 16.40
N TYR A 108 8.43 5.54 15.12
CA TYR A 108 9.55 4.71 14.65
C TYR A 108 10.30 5.27 13.44
N ASP A 109 9.92 6.44 12.91
CA ASP A 109 10.45 7.01 11.65
C ASP A 109 10.40 5.98 10.50
N ALA A 110 9.34 5.18 10.46
CA ALA A 110 9.22 4.07 9.52
C ALA A 110 9.11 4.58 8.07
N HIS A 111 9.79 3.87 7.17
CA HIS A 111 9.76 4.13 5.74
C HIS A 111 8.52 3.51 5.10
N ILE A 112 7.70 4.32 4.42
CA ILE A 112 6.46 3.87 3.75
C ILE A 112 6.63 3.97 2.24
N SER A 113 6.19 2.94 1.50
CA SER A 113 6.24 2.90 0.02
C SER A 113 5.06 2.21 -0.65
#